data_AF-A0A972Y277-F1
#
_entry.id   AF-A0A972Y277-F1
#
_cell.length_a   1.000
_cell.length_b   1.000
_cell.length_c   1.000
_cell.angle_alpha   90.00
_cell.angle_beta   90.00
_cell.angle_gamma   90.00
#
_symmetry.space_group_name_H-M   'P 1'
#
loop_
_entity.id
_entity.type
_entity.pdbx_description
1 polymer ?
#
loop_
_entity_poly.entity_id
_entity_poly.type
_entity_poly.pdbx_seq_one_letter_code
_entity_poly.pdbx_strand_id
1 'polypeptide(L)'
;MSKKQKNFFSDSEEKQIIQSIINAEKKTSGEIRVHIEEKLNKDPHERALEVFHELQMDQTKHHNGVLFYLATRNKQFVIYGDQGIHKKVTGNFWTTIKDAVISEFKKENYTQGIIDGIQEVGEQLKQ
;
A
#
# COMPACT_ATOMS: atom_id res chain seq x y z
N MET A 1 15.23 26.14 3.74
CA MET A 1 15.98 24.93 4.13
C MET A 1 14.97 23.85 4.48
N SER A 2 14.64 22.96 3.54
CA SER A 2 13.66 21.90 3.76
C SER A 2 14.28 20.82 4.65
N LYS A 3 13.77 20.66 5.88
CA LYS A 3 14.13 19.56 6.77
C LYS A 3 13.89 18.25 6.03
N LYS A 4 14.96 17.53 5.68
CA LYS A 4 14.88 16.16 5.17
C LYS A 4 14.23 15.34 6.29
N GLN A 5 12.99 14.91 6.09
CA GLN A 5 12.28 14.00 6.99
C GLN A 5 13.17 12.76 7.18
N LYS A 6 13.27 12.23 8.41
CA LYS A 6 13.92 10.93 8.61
C LYS A 6 13.08 9.90 7.86
N ASN A 7 13.67 9.24 6.87
CA ASN A 7 12.99 8.16 6.16
C ASN A 7 12.69 7.03 7.16
N PHE A 8 11.45 6.55 7.17
CA PHE A 8 11.04 5.43 8.02
C PHE A 8 11.75 4.13 7.61
N PHE A 9 12.00 3.98 6.30
CA PHE A 9 12.80 2.91 5.72
C PHE A 9 14.21 3.39 5.42
N SER A 10 15.20 2.51 5.58
CA SER A 10 16.53 2.72 5.04
C SER A 10 16.52 2.68 3.50
N ASP A 11 17.56 3.22 2.86
CA ASP A 11 17.70 3.21 1.41
C ASP A 11 17.67 1.78 0.82
N SER A 12 18.11 0.77 1.59
CA SER A 12 18.06 -0.63 1.17
C SER A 12 16.64 -1.19 1.21
N GLU A 13 15.89 -0.87 2.26
CA GLU A 13 14.50 -1.30 2.43
C GLU A 13 13.57 -0.62 1.43
N GLU A 14 13.76 0.69 1.21
CA GLU A 14 13.03 1.44 0.18
C GLU A 14 13.25 0.84 -1.21
N LYS A 15 14.50 0.48 -1.55
CA LYS A 15 14.80 -0.23 -2.80
C LYS A 15 14.09 -1.58 -2.90
N GLN A 16 14.01 -2.35 -1.83
CA GLN A 16 13.31 -3.64 -1.82
C GLN A 16 11.82 -3.46 -2.06
N ILE A 17 11.19 -2.47 -1.42
CA ILE A 17 9.78 -2.13 -1.61
C ILE A 17 9.55 -1.66 -3.06
N ILE A 18 10.38 -0.76 -3.59
CA ILE A 18 10.26 -0.32 -4.98
C ILE A 18 10.36 -1.49 -5.96
N GLN A 19 11.29 -2.42 -5.73
CA GLN A 19 11.44 -3.61 -6.57
C GLN A 19 10.23 -4.54 -6.46
N SER A 20 9.60 -4.69 -5.29
CA SER A 20 8.38 -5.49 -5.19
C SER A 20 7.21 -4.86 -5.94
N ILE A 21 7.05 -3.53 -5.89
CA ILE A 21 6.05 -2.79 -6.69
C ILE A 21 6.27 -3.05 -8.18
N ILE A 22 7.49 -2.81 -8.67
CA ILE A 22 7.83 -3.02 -10.09
C ILE A 22 7.53 -4.45 -10.53
N ASN A 23 7.83 -5.44 -9.68
CA ASN A 23 7.58 -6.84 -10.02
C ASN A 23 6.10 -7.21 -9.97
N ALA A 24 5.30 -6.59 -9.10
CA ALA A 24 3.85 -6.76 -9.07
C ALA A 24 3.20 -6.12 -10.30
N GLU A 25 3.54 -4.88 -10.63
CA GLU A 25 2.99 -4.14 -11.78
C GLU A 25 3.42 -4.72 -13.14
N LYS A 26 4.44 -5.58 -13.19
CA LYS A 26 4.74 -6.38 -14.40
C LYS A 26 3.73 -7.50 -14.65
N LYS A 27 3.01 -7.94 -13.62
CA LYS A 27 2.06 -9.06 -13.67
C LYS A 27 0.61 -8.60 -13.75
N THR A 28 0.34 -7.33 -13.49
CA THR A 28 -1.01 -6.76 -13.52
C THR A 28 -0.99 -5.40 -14.18
N SER A 29 -2.13 -4.99 -14.75
CA SER A 29 -2.34 -3.61 -15.21
C SER A 29 -2.68 -2.64 -14.06
N GLY A 30 -2.69 -3.12 -12.81
CA GLY A 30 -2.93 -2.29 -11.63
C GLY A 30 -1.73 -1.45 -11.25
N GLU A 31 -1.99 -0.27 -10.70
CA GLU A 31 -0.96 0.63 -10.17
C GLU A 31 -0.92 0.50 -8.64
N ILE A 32 0.27 0.30 -8.06
CA ILE A 32 0.44 0.11 -6.63
C ILE A 32 1.33 1.23 -6.09
N ARG A 33 0.87 1.90 -5.03
CA ARG A 33 1.66 2.92 -4.32
C ARG A 33 1.71 2.65 -2.83
N VAL A 34 2.82 3.05 -2.22
CA VAL A 34 3.03 3.05 -0.77
C VAL A 34 3.18 4.49 -0.31
N HIS A 35 2.32 4.92 0.61
CA HIS A 35 2.39 6.23 1.25
C HIS A 35 2.62 6.07 2.74
N ILE A 36 3.55 6.87 3.26
CA ILE A 36 3.98 6.80 4.66
C ILE A 36 3.94 8.22 5.23
N GLU A 37 3.24 8.38 6.34
CA GLU A 37 3.28 9.61 7.14
C GLU A 37 3.59 9.30 8.61
N GLU A 38 4.15 10.29 9.33
CA GLU A 38 4.46 10.11 10.74
C GLU A 38 3.21 10.10 11.62
N LYS A 39 2.28 11.02 11.38
CA LYS A 39 1.14 11.30 12.26
C LYS A 39 -0.14 11.47 11.47
N LEU A 40 -1.16 10.80 11.95
CA LEU A 40 -2.54 10.91 11.50
C LEU A 40 -3.37 11.59 12.60
N ASN A 41 -4.17 12.60 12.20
CA ASN A 41 -5.06 13.36 13.08
C ASN A 41 -6.55 13.19 12.76
N LYS A 42 -6.90 12.27 11.85
CA LYS A 42 -8.26 11.98 11.38
C LYS A 42 -8.45 10.46 11.26
N ASP A 43 -9.60 10.00 10.77
CA ASP A 43 -9.81 8.58 10.54
C ASP A 43 -8.80 8.03 9.50
N PRO A 44 -8.20 6.85 9.70
CA PRO A 44 -7.21 6.28 8.78
C PRO A 44 -7.75 6.03 7.38
N HIS A 45 -9.01 5.62 7.25
CA HIS A 45 -9.63 5.36 5.95
C HIS A 45 -9.94 6.66 5.22
N GLU A 46 -10.43 7.67 5.93
CA GLU A 46 -10.62 9.01 5.36
C GLU A 46 -9.31 9.60 4.85
N ARG A 47 -8.23 9.51 5.64
CA ARG A 47 -6.92 10.00 5.19
C ARG A 47 -6.38 9.21 4.01
N ALA A 48 -6.51 7.89 4.01
CA ALA A 48 -6.08 7.07 2.88
C ALA A 48 -6.85 7.45 1.60
N LEU A 49 -8.15 7.73 1.69
CA LEU A 49 -8.96 8.19 0.56
C LEU A 49 -8.50 9.56 0.03
N GLU A 50 -8.22 10.52 0.92
CA GLU A 50 -7.68 11.81 0.52
C GLU A 50 -6.34 11.65 -0.22
N VAL A 51 -5.42 10.87 0.35
CA VAL A 51 -4.12 10.59 -0.28
C VAL A 51 -4.29 9.90 -1.62
N PHE A 52 -5.27 8.99 -1.74
CA PHE A 52 -5.58 8.31 -3.00
C PHE A 52 -5.92 9.31 -4.12
N HIS A 53 -6.76 10.29 -3.82
CA HIS A 53 -7.13 11.36 -4.74
C HIS A 53 -5.99 12.38 -4.97
N GLU A 54 -5.24 12.75 -3.93
CA GLU A 54 -4.05 13.62 -4.03
C GLU A 54 -3.00 13.03 -5.00
N LEU A 55 -2.86 11.70 -4.99
CA LEU A 55 -1.96 10.95 -5.86
C LEU A 55 -2.57 10.59 -7.21
N GLN A 56 -3.81 11.02 -7.50
CA GLN A 56 -4.56 10.75 -8.73
C GLN A 56 -4.70 9.26 -9.05
N MET A 57 -4.76 8.40 -8.03
CA MET A 57 -4.81 6.95 -8.21
C MET A 57 -6.17 6.44 -8.72
N ASP A 58 -7.18 7.31 -8.71
CA ASP A 58 -8.50 7.12 -9.29
C ASP A 58 -8.54 7.39 -10.81
N GLN A 59 -7.46 7.94 -11.38
CA GLN A 59 -7.35 8.26 -12.82
C GLN A 59 -6.76 7.12 -13.67
N THR A 60 -6.78 5.89 -13.15
CA THR A 60 -6.34 4.71 -13.91
C THR A 60 -7.41 4.27 -14.89
N LYS A 61 -7.02 3.86 -16.10
CA LYS A 61 -7.95 3.44 -17.16
C LYS A 61 -8.92 2.33 -16.72
N HIS A 62 -8.47 1.47 -15.81
CA HIS A 62 -9.23 0.32 -15.33
C HIS A 62 -9.73 0.45 -13.90
N HIS A 63 -9.57 1.63 -13.28
CA HIS A 63 -9.89 1.85 -11.87
C HIS A 63 -9.31 0.78 -10.96
N ASN A 64 -8.01 0.52 -11.11
CA ASN A 64 -7.29 -0.58 -10.49
C ASN A 64 -6.05 -0.10 -9.72
N GLY A 65 -6.10 1.13 -9.20
CA GLY A 65 -5.10 1.64 -8.26
C GLY A 65 -5.24 1.03 -6.87
N VAL A 66 -4.11 0.74 -6.23
CA VAL A 66 -4.01 0.25 -4.84
C VAL A 66 -3.04 1.11 -4.05
N LEU A 67 -3.52 1.72 -2.97
CA LEU A 67 -2.72 2.48 -2.02
C LEU A 67 -2.52 1.69 -0.73
N PHE A 68 -1.26 1.46 -0.39
CA PHE A 68 -0.81 1.05 0.93
C PHE A 68 -0.51 2.31 1.74
N TYR A 69 -1.33 2.60 2.73
CA TYR A 69 -1.19 3.77 3.58
C TYR A 69 -0.73 3.37 4.99
N LEU A 70 0.36 3.97 5.47
CA LEU A 70 0.95 3.69 6.77
C LEU A 70 1.18 4.99 7.57
N ALA A 71 0.51 5.10 8.73
CA ALA A 71 0.78 6.15 9.71
C ALA A 71 1.61 5.58 10.87
N THR A 72 2.91 5.85 10.85
CA THR A 72 3.91 5.10 11.63
C THR A 72 3.80 5.33 13.14
N ARG A 73 3.58 6.56 13.62
CA ARG A 73 3.39 6.81 15.07
C ARG A 73 2.05 6.33 15.59
N ASN A 74 1.01 6.36 14.76
CA ASN A 74 -0.33 5.91 15.14
C ASN A 74 -0.48 4.38 15.04
N LYS A 75 0.50 3.68 14.44
CA LYS A 75 0.44 2.25 14.12
C LYS A 75 -0.83 1.89 13.34
N GLN A 76 -1.25 2.77 12.44
CA GLN A 76 -2.43 2.59 11.60
C GLN A 76 -1.99 2.21 10.19
N PHE A 77 -2.68 1.23 9.61
CA PHE A 77 -2.42 0.73 8.28
C PHE A 77 -3.74 0.52 7.54
N VAL A 78 -3.80 1.04 6.32
CA VAL A 78 -4.97 0.94 5.45
C VAL A 78 -4.51 0.49 4.07
N ILE A 79 -5.25 -0.45 3.48
CA ILE A 79 -5.14 -0.77 2.06
C ILE A 79 -6.40 -0.22 1.41
N TYR A 80 -6.23 0.68 0.45
CA TYR A 80 -7.32 1.25 -0.32
C TYR A 80 -7.19 0.84 -1.78
N GLY A 81 -8.17 0.12 -2.29
CA GLY A 81 -8.23 -0.28 -3.70
C GLY A 81 -9.39 0.40 -4.41
N ASP A 82 -9.15 0.79 -5.66
CA ASP A 82 -10.16 1.45 -6.48
C ASP A 82 -11.33 0.49 -6.88
N GLN A 83 -12.40 1.06 -7.40
CA GLN A 83 -13.68 0.38 -7.63
C GLN A 83 -13.60 -0.70 -8.71
N GLY A 84 -12.68 -0.60 -9.67
CA GLY A 84 -12.46 -1.63 -10.68
C GLY A 84 -11.89 -2.93 -10.10
N ILE A 85 -11.18 -2.84 -8.97
CA ILE A 85 -10.69 -4.01 -8.23
C ILE A 85 -11.84 -4.75 -7.57
N HIS A 86 -12.77 -4.03 -6.95
CA HIS A 86 -13.93 -4.59 -6.25
C HIS A 86 -14.81 -5.47 -7.14
N LYS A 87 -14.78 -5.26 -8.47
CA LYS A 87 -15.50 -6.09 -9.44
C LYS A 87 -14.79 -7.41 -9.75
N LYS A 88 -13.48 -7.50 -9.52
CA LYS A 88 -12.63 -8.66 -9.83
C LYS A 88 -12.30 -9.50 -8.60
N VAL A 89 -12.26 -8.87 -7.43
CA VAL A 89 -11.90 -9.54 -6.18
C VAL A 89 -13.15 -9.97 -5.43
N THR A 90 -13.11 -11.14 -4.82
CA THR A 90 -14.23 -11.69 -4.05
C THR A 90 -13.85 -11.90 -2.59
N GLY A 91 -14.84 -11.96 -1.71
CA GLY A 91 -14.70 -12.44 -0.34
C GLY A 91 -13.66 -11.69 0.51
N ASN A 92 -12.72 -12.47 1.08
CA ASN A 92 -11.77 -12.04 2.11
C ASN A 92 -10.47 -11.43 1.55
N PHE A 93 -10.42 -11.06 0.27
CA PHE A 93 -9.21 -10.56 -0.41
C PHE A 93 -8.41 -9.54 0.42
N TRP A 94 -9.05 -8.43 0.80
CA TRP A 94 -8.37 -7.36 1.54
C TRP A 94 -8.02 -7.77 2.97
N THR A 95 -8.84 -8.63 3.57
CA THR A 95 -8.60 -9.17 4.90
C THR A 95 -7.35 -10.05 4.92
N THR A 96 -7.19 -10.95 3.96
CA THR A 96 -6.01 -11.82 3.85
C THR A 96 -4.72 -11.03 3.68
N ILE A 97 -4.72 -10.03 2.79
CA ILE A 97 -3.55 -9.17 2.58
C ILE A 97 -3.24 -8.37 3.86
N LYS A 98 -4.27 -7.77 4.46
CA LYS A 98 -4.12 -7.01 5.70
C LYS A 98 -3.57 -7.87 6.83
N ASP A 99 -4.06 -9.10 6.99
CA ASP A 99 -3.62 -10.01 8.03
C ASP A 99 -2.16 -10.43 7.85
N ALA A 100 -1.74 -10.69 6.61
CA ALA A 100 -0.35 -10.98 6.26
C ALA A 100 0.57 -9.81 6.65
N VAL A 101 0.23 -8.59 6.22
CA VAL A 101 0.99 -7.37 6.54
C VAL A 101 1.07 -7.13 8.05
N ILE A 102 -0.08 -7.23 8.75
CA ILE A 102 -0.15 -7.02 10.19
C ILE A 102 0.66 -8.08 10.96
N SER A 103 0.72 -9.32 10.48
CA SER A 103 1.50 -10.38 11.11
C SER A 103 3.00 -10.05 11.16
N GLU A 104 3.52 -9.40 10.12
CA GLU A 104 4.91 -8.94 10.06
C GLU A 104 5.09 -7.64 10.85
N PHE A 105 4.13 -6.72 10.83
CA PHE A 105 4.20 -5.49 11.63
C PHE A 105 4.26 -5.77 13.13
N LYS A 106 3.57 -6.83 13.60
CA LYS A 106 3.65 -7.30 14.99
C LYS A 106 5.05 -7.80 15.39
N LYS A 107 5.87 -8.20 14.41
CA LYS A 107 7.27 -8.62 14.59
C LYS A 107 8.26 -7.47 14.34
N GLU A 108 7.76 -6.24 14.14
CA GLU A 108 8.54 -5.07 13.73
C GLU A 108 9.19 -5.20 12.34
N ASN A 109 8.75 -6.18 11.54
CA ASN A 109 9.22 -6.43 10.17
C ASN A 109 8.41 -5.62 9.14
N TYR A 110 8.41 -4.29 9.25
CA TYR A 110 7.57 -3.43 8.40
C TYR A 110 7.88 -3.58 6.90
N THR A 111 9.15 -3.63 6.54
CA THR A 111 9.60 -3.79 5.15
C THR A 111 9.06 -5.08 4.55
N GLN A 112 9.20 -6.19 5.26
CA GLN A 112 8.70 -7.50 4.81
C GLN A 112 7.18 -7.51 4.70
N GLY A 113 6.46 -6.98 5.70
CA GLY A 113 5.01 -6.90 5.66
C GLY A 113 4.49 -6.14 4.44
N ILE A 114 5.12 -5.01 4.09
CA ILE A 114 4.75 -4.25 2.88
C ILE A 114 5.07 -5.06 1.61
N ILE A 115 6.24 -5.69 1.53
CA ILE A 115 6.63 -6.51 0.38
C ILE A 115 5.65 -7.66 0.16
N ASP A 116 5.29 -8.39 1.23
CA ASP A 116 4.35 -9.51 1.18
C ASP A 116 2.98 -9.04 0.71
N GLY A 117 2.50 -7.91 1.26
CA GLY A 117 1.24 -7.33 0.84
C GLY A 117 1.21 -6.92 -0.64
N ILE A 118 2.28 -6.30 -1.13
CA ILE A 118 2.42 -5.90 -2.54
C ILE A 118 2.45 -7.13 -3.46
N GLN A 119 3.19 -8.17 -3.07
CA GLN A 119 3.26 -9.41 -3.84
C GLN A 119 1.89 -10.09 -3.93
N GLU A 120 1.17 -10.18 -2.81
CA GLU A 120 -0.17 -10.76 -2.76
C GLU A 120 -1.15 -9.97 -3.62
N VAL A 121 -1.14 -8.63 -3.55
CA VAL A 121 -1.94 -7.78 -4.45
C VAL A 121 -1.58 -8.05 -5.91
N GLY A 122 -0.29 -8.11 -6.25
CA GLY A 122 0.17 -8.37 -7.61
C GLY A 122 -0.30 -9.71 -8.16
N GLU A 123 -0.28 -10.78 -7.36
CA GLU A 123 -0.75 -12.09 -7.81
C GLU A 123 -2.28 -12.16 -7.92
N GLN A 124 -3.00 -11.55 -6.99
CA GLN A 124 -4.46 -11.61 -7.01
C GLN A 124 -5.07 -10.68 -8.09
N LEU A 125 -4.35 -9.63 -8.51
CA LEU A 125 -4.77 -8.74 -9.61
C LEU A 125 -4.24 -9.16 -10.98
N LYS A 126 -3.49 -10.26 -11.05
CA LYS A 126 -2.87 -10.78 -12.27
C LYS A 126 -3.90 -11.02 -13.37
N GLN A 127 -3.56 -10.62 -14.60
CA GLN A 127 -4.39 -10.72 -15.80
C GLN A 127 -3.55 -11.11 -17.01
#